data_AF-A0A926EIB9-F1
#
_entry.id   AF-A0A926EIB9-F1
#
_cell.length_a   1.000
_cell.length_b   1.000
_cell.length_c   1.000
_cell.angle_alpha   90.00
_cell.angle_beta   90.00
_cell.angle_gamma   90.00
#
_symmetry.space_group_name_H-M   'P 1'
#
loop_
_entity.id
_entity.type
_entity.pdbx_description
1 polymer ?
#
loop_
_entity_poly.entity_id
_entity_poly.type
_entity_poly.pdbx_seq_one_letter_code
_entity_poly.pdbx_strand_id
1 'polypeptide(L)' 'MKDTKRDFYEAVNYGREIEFSYNGKHYFESRDSDHDWYIYCEETKEKQQFPSANKLLLKAMLEGKNINDIWEDINIVCIL' A
#
# COMPACT_ATOMS: atom_id res chain seq x y z
N MET A 1 -17.26 -9.64 7.18
CA MET A 1 -16.77 -8.26 6.97
C MET A 1 -15.35 -8.38 6.46
N LYS A 2 -15.02 -7.83 5.29
CA LYS A 2 -13.66 -7.85 4.77
C LYS A 2 -12.86 -6.84 5.58
N ASP A 3 -11.81 -7.27 6.27
CA ASP A 3 -10.99 -6.39 7.11
C ASP A 3 -9.82 -5.91 6.24
N THR A 4 -10.08 -4.90 5.42
CA THR A 4 -9.11 -4.34 4.46
C THR A 4 -7.77 -4.06 5.11
N LYS A 5 -7.79 -3.47 6.32
CA LYS A 5 -6.57 -3.16 7.06
C LYS A 5 -5.79 -4.42 7.39
N ARG A 6 -6.46 -5.43 7.99
CA ARG A 6 -5.78 -6.69 8.33
C ARG A 6 -5.21 -7.37 7.09
N ASP A 7 -6.01 -7.51 6.03
CA ASP A 7 -5.61 -8.21 4.81
C ASP A 7 -4.39 -7.51 4.15
N PHE A 8 -4.39 -6.17 4.13
CA PHE A 8 -3.25 -5.38 3.65
C PHE A 8 -2.00 -5.59 4.53
N TYR A 9 -2.14 -5.48 5.86
CA TYR A 9 -1.02 -5.64 6.79
C TYR A 9 -0.39 -7.03 6.66
N GLU A 10 -1.20 -8.08 6.58
CA GLU A 10 -0.70 -9.44 6.40
C GLU A 10 0.08 -9.57 5.09
N ALA A 11 -0.49 -9.10 3.97
CA ALA A 11 0.17 -9.14 2.67
C ALA A 11 1.53 -8.42 2.65
N VAL A 12 1.60 -7.17 3.15
CA VAL A 12 2.86 -6.41 3.23
C VAL A 12 3.90 -7.15 4.06
N ASN A 13 3.50 -7.72 5.21
CA ASN A 13 4.42 -8.42 6.11
C ASN A 13 4.90 -9.76 5.54
N TYR A 14 4.10 -10.43 4.70
CA TYR A 14 4.51 -11.60 3.95
C TYR A 14 5.29 -11.27 2.68
N GLY A 15 5.48 -9.97 2.37
CA GLY A 15 6.18 -9.51 1.18
C GLY A 15 5.47 -9.88 -0.12
N ARG A 16 4.13 -9.95 -0.06
CA ARG A 16 3.22 -10.10 -1.20
C ARG A 16 3.03 -8.76 -1.90
N GLU A 17 2.55 -8.80 -3.14
CA GLU A 17 2.20 -7.59 -3.87
C GLU A 17 0.71 -7.30 -3.73
N ILE A 18 0.36 -6.02 -3.65
CA ILE A 18 -1.02 -5.58 -3.48
C ILE A 18 -1.36 -4.56 -4.56
N GLU A 19 -2.38 -4.87 -5.34
CA GLU A 19 -3.05 -3.90 -6.20
C GLU A 19 -4.28 -3.36 -5.46
N PHE A 20 -4.38 -2.05 -5.34
CA PHE A 20 -5.49 -1.42 -4.64
C PHE A 20 -5.84 -0.04 -5.22
N SER A 21 -7.03 0.45 -4.91
CA SER A 21 -7.46 1.78 -5.28
C SER A 21 -7.91 2.60 -4.09
N TYR A 22 -7.70 3.92 -4.20
CA TYR A 22 -8.15 4.92 -3.25
C TYR A 22 -8.51 6.19 -4.02
N ASN A 23 -9.70 6.72 -3.77
CA ASN A 23 -10.22 7.96 -4.39
C ASN A 23 -10.05 8.03 -5.92
N GLY A 24 -10.30 6.91 -6.61
CA GLY A 24 -10.24 6.81 -8.08
C GLY A 24 -8.84 6.66 -8.68
N LYS A 25 -7.79 6.58 -7.85
CA LYS A 25 -6.41 6.28 -8.27
C LYS A 25 -6.02 4.85 -8.00
N HIS A 26 -5.12 4.32 -8.82
CA HIS A 26 -4.60 2.96 -8.74
C HIS A 26 -3.20 2.95 -8.16
N TYR A 27 -3.01 2.04 -7.21
CA TYR A 27 -1.78 1.90 -6.45
C TYR A 27 -1.29 0.46 -6.48
N PHE A 28 0.03 0.36 -6.44
CA PHE A 28 0.77 -0.89 -6.31
C PHE A 28 1.62 -0.80 -5.05
N GLU A 29 1.44 -1.73 -4.13
CA GLU A 29 2.40 -2.00 -3.06
C GLU A 29 3.19 -3.25 -3.42
N SER A 30 4.51 -3.17 -3.33
CA SER A 30 5.43 -4.27 -3.60
C SER A 30 6.80 -3.96 -2.96
N ARG A 31 7.75 -4.85 -3.13
CA ARG A 31 9.13 -4.74 -2.63
C ARG A 31 10.15 -5.02 -3.72
N ASP A 32 11.22 -4.25 -3.71
CA ASP A 32 12.39 -4.50 -4.54
C ASP A 32 13.23 -5.66 -3.96
N SER A 33 14.15 -6.23 -4.75
CA SER A 33 14.97 -7.40 -4.36
C SER A 33 15.80 -7.20 -3.08
N ASP A 34 16.06 -5.94 -2.72
CA ASP A 34 16.99 -5.54 -1.67
C ASP A 34 16.30 -5.10 -0.37
N HIS A 35 15.03 -5.48 -0.16
CA HIS A 35 14.25 -5.20 1.06
C HIS A 35 13.76 -3.74 1.19
N ASP A 36 13.57 -3.05 0.07
CA ASP A 36 12.86 -1.77 0.04
C ASP A 36 11.41 -2.00 -0.38
N TRP A 37 10.48 -1.64 0.51
CA TRP A 37 9.05 -1.63 0.21
C TRP A 37 8.68 -0.34 -0.49
N TYR A 38 7.69 -0.36 -1.35
CA TYR A 38 7.22 0.85 -2.00
C TYR A 38 5.72 0.84 -2.23
N ILE A 39 5.15 2.05 -2.30
CA ILE A 39 3.85 2.30 -2.90
C ILE A 39 4.06 3.17 -4.12
N TYR A 40 3.50 2.75 -5.24
CA TYR A 40 3.55 3.48 -6.51
C TYR A 40 2.13 3.79 -6.98
N CYS A 41 1.91 5.04 -7.41
CA CYS A 41 0.64 5.54 -7.94
C CYS A 41 0.70 5.59 -9.46
N GLU A 42 -0.21 4.89 -10.13
CA GLU A 42 -0.17 4.78 -11.59
C GLU A 42 -0.53 6.10 -12.29
N GLU A 43 -1.45 6.89 -11.73
CA GLU A 43 -1.87 8.15 -12.33
C GLU A 43 -0.82 9.26 -12.18
N THR A 44 -0.14 9.34 -11.02
CA THR A 44 0.83 10.42 -10.75
C THR A 44 2.27 10.02 -11.05
N LYS A 45 2.53 8.72 -11.26
CA LYS A 45 3.89 8.14 -11.41
C LYS A 45 4.78 8.35 -10.18
N GLU A 46 4.20 8.71 -9.04
CA GLU A 46 4.93 8.90 -7.79
C GLU A 46 5.21 7.54 -7.14
N LYS A 47 6.48 7.33 -6.75
CA LYS A 47 6.92 6.17 -5.94
C LYS A 47 7.35 6.67 -4.57
N GLN A 48 6.76 6.11 -3.51
CA GLN A 48 7.24 6.27 -2.14
C GLN A 48 7.98 5.00 -1.74
N GLN A 49 9.25 5.14 -1.34
CA GLN A 49 10.08 4.03 -0.90
C GLN A 49 10.24 4.04 0.63
N PHE A 50 10.30 2.83 1.20
CA PHE A 50 10.38 2.60 2.64
C PHE A 50 11.40 1.49 2.93
N PRO A 51 12.28 1.65 3.92
CA PRO A 51 13.29 0.65 4.26
C PRO A 51 12.75 -0.56 5.02
N SER A 52 11.43 -0.61 5.29
CA SER A 52 10.77 -1.77 5.90
C SER A 52 9.25 -1.71 5.73
N ALA A 53 8.61 -2.88 5.76
CA ALA A 53 7.16 -3.04 5.86
C ALA A 53 6.53 -2.13 6.93
N ASN A 54 7.12 -2.10 8.13
CA ASN A 54 6.62 -1.28 9.24
C ASN A 54 6.66 0.23 8.92
N LYS A 55 7.74 0.69 8.25
CA LYS A 55 7.81 2.10 7.84
C LYS A 55 6.76 2.44 6.79
N LEU A 56 6.51 1.56 5.82
CA LEU A 56 5.43 1.72 4.86
C LEU A 56 4.08 1.82 5.57
N LEU A 57 3.74 0.83 6.40
CA LEU A 57 2.45 0.74 7.09
C LEU A 57 2.18 1.91 8.04
N LEU A 58 3.21 2.59 8.55
CA LEU A 58 3.07 3.76 9.43
C LEU A 58 3.13 5.10 8.71
N LYS A 59 3.80 5.19 7.56
CA LYS A 59 4.19 6.48 6.95
C LYS A 59 3.71 6.69 5.53
N ALA A 60 3.16 5.68 4.87
CA ALA A 60 2.61 5.85 3.53
C ALA A 60 1.55 6.95 3.49
N MET A 61 1.66 7.84 2.51
CA MET A 61 0.75 8.95 2.30
C MET A 61 0.07 8.81 0.94
N LEU A 62 -1.25 8.71 0.91
CA LEU A 62 -2.03 8.72 -0.33
C LEU A 62 -2.79 10.04 -0.41
N GLU A 63 -2.49 10.84 -1.44
CA GLU A 63 -3.11 12.16 -1.64
C GLU A 63 -3.04 13.07 -0.40
N GLY A 64 -1.90 13.05 0.30
CA GLY A 64 -1.69 13.85 1.50
C GLY A 64 -2.36 13.32 2.76
N LYS A 65 -3.00 12.14 2.72
CA LYS A 65 -3.56 11.44 3.89
C LYS A 65 -2.69 10.26 4.28
N ASN A 66 -2.49 10.04 5.57
CA ASN A 66 -1.77 8.85 6.02
C ASN A 66 -2.63 7.62 5.76
N ILE A 67 -2.03 6.51 5.32
CA ILE A 67 -2.74 5.27 5.04
C ILE A 67 -3.57 4.77 6.24
N ASN A 68 -3.13 5.09 7.47
CA ASN A 68 -3.82 4.72 8.69
C ASN A 68 -5.16 5.41 8.93
N ASP A 69 -5.43 6.50 8.21
CA ASP A 69 -6.63 7.32 8.37
C ASP A 69 -7.68 7.01 7.29
N ILE A 70 -7.40 6.12 6.33
CA ILE A 70 -8.19 5.96 5.09
C ILE A 70 -8.56 4.51 4.76
N TRP A 71 -8.43 3.59 5.72
CA TRP A 71 -8.69 2.16 5.50
C TRP A 71 -10.11 1.85 5.03
N GLU A 72 -11.10 2.66 5.41
CA GLU A 72 -12.51 2.49 4.99
C GLU A 72 -12.72 2.80 3.50
N ASP A 73 -11.83 3.60 2.90
CA ASP A 73 -11.91 4.05 1.51
C ASP A 73 -10.98 3.26 0.58
N ILE A 74 -10.09 2.42 1.13
CA ILE A 74 -9.19 1.58 0.35
C ILE A 74 -9.94 0.35 -0.16
N ASN A 75 -9.86 0.13 -1.47
CA ASN A 75 -10.37 -1.07 -2.11
C ASN A 75 -9.20 -1.93 -2.63
N ILE A 76 -8.94 -3.06 -1.97
CA ILE A 76 -7.97 -4.06 -2.47
C ILE A 76 -8.56 -4.77 -3.69
N VAL A 77 -7.90 -4.62 -4.83
CA VAL A 77 -8.22 -5.25 -6.10
C VAL A 77 -7.68 -6.68 -6.11
N CYS A 78 -6.39 -6.86 -5.82
CA CYS A 78 -5.75 -8.17 -5.80
C CYS A 78 -4.59 -8.21 -4.80
N ILE A 79 -4.28 -9.41 -4.31
CA ILE A 79 -3.06 -9.70 -3.54
C ILE A 79 -2.39 -10.91 -4.21
N LEU A 80 -1.15 -10.74 -4.66
CA LEU A 80 -0.38 -11.74 -5.41
C LEU A 80 0.63 -12.47 -4.51
#